data_AF-A0A8J9VKS8-F1
#
_entry.id   AF-A0A8J9VKS8-F1
#
_cell.length_a   1.000
_cell.length_b   1.000
_cell.length_c   1.000
_cell.angle_alpha   90.00
_cell.angle_beta   90.00
_cell.angle_gamma   90.00
#
_symmetry.space_group_name_H-M   'P 1'
#
loop_
_entity.id
_entity.type
_entity.pdbx_description
1 polymer ?
#
loop_
_entity_poly.entity_id
_entity_poly.type
_entity_poly.pdbx_seq_one_letter_code
_entity_poly.pdbx_strand_id
1 'polypeptide(L)'
;MADDEAKKAKQAEIDRKRAEVRKRMEEASKAKKAKKGFMTPERKKKLRLLLRKKAAEELKKEQERKAAERRRIIEERCGKPKNTDDANEAELQTICQMYWHRIYNLEGDKYELERAISIRKMEEYYDRMYVCEGQKWDLEHEVRKRDYEIADLNSQVNDLRGKFVKPTLKKVSKYENKFAKLQKKAAEFNFRNQLKVVKKKEFTLEEEDKEKKPDWSKGKPGDQKEPETPATPAPAAPAKA
;
A
#
# COMPACT_ATOMS: atom_id res chain seq x y z
N MET A 1 46.76 44.43 -24.36
CA MET A 1 47.53 43.41 -23.60
C MET A 1 47.04 43.22 -22.17
N ALA A 2 46.67 44.26 -21.41
CA ALA A 2 46.20 44.11 -20.02
C ALA A 2 44.79 43.47 -19.86
N ASP A 3 43.87 43.69 -20.80
CA ASP A 3 42.49 43.18 -20.72
C ASP A 3 42.37 41.66 -20.97
N ASP A 4 43.25 41.07 -21.78
CA ASP A 4 43.25 39.63 -22.05
C ASP A 4 43.81 38.84 -20.86
N GLU A 5 44.76 39.42 -20.13
CA GLU A 5 45.33 38.83 -18.93
C GLU A 5 44.31 38.81 -17.77
N ALA A 6 43.51 39.88 -17.63
CA ALA A 6 42.43 39.96 -16.66
C ALA A 6 41.29 38.95 -16.96
N LYS A 7 40.96 38.71 -18.23
CA LYS A 7 39.98 37.67 -18.63
C LYS A 7 40.52 36.27 -18.40
N LYS A 8 41.80 36.01 -18.69
CA LYS A 8 42.46 34.73 -18.46
C LYS A 8 42.56 34.42 -16.96
N ALA A 9 42.84 35.42 -16.12
CA ALA A 9 42.84 35.27 -14.66
C ALA A 9 41.44 34.94 -14.12
N LYS A 10 40.39 35.63 -14.59
CA LYS A 10 39.00 35.32 -14.21
C LYS A 10 38.56 33.92 -14.65
N GLN A 11 38.94 33.50 -15.86
CA GLN A 11 38.63 32.15 -16.36
C GLN A 11 39.36 31.07 -15.56
N ALA A 12 40.64 31.29 -15.23
CA ALA A 12 41.42 30.38 -14.39
C ALA A 12 40.85 30.26 -12.96
N GLU A 13 40.33 31.34 -12.39
CA GLU A 13 39.68 31.31 -11.09
C GLU A 13 38.34 30.55 -11.11
N ILE A 14 37.55 30.70 -12.19
CA ILE A 14 36.32 29.93 -12.39
C ILE A 14 36.63 28.45 -12.54
N ASP A 15 37.65 28.09 -13.32
CA ASP A 15 38.02 26.69 -13.55
C ASP A 15 38.62 26.04 -12.28
N ARG A 16 39.34 26.81 -11.46
CA ARG A 16 39.78 26.38 -10.12
C ARG A 16 38.60 26.11 -9.19
N LYS A 17 37.61 27.00 -9.13
CA LYS A 17 36.39 26.80 -8.32
C LYS A 17 35.58 25.59 -8.80
N ARG A 18 35.49 25.37 -10.11
CA ARG A 18 34.84 24.17 -10.70
C ARG A 18 35.58 22.88 -10.36
N ALA A 19 36.92 22.88 -10.42
CA ALA A 19 37.74 21.73 -10.06
C ALA A 19 37.61 21.39 -8.58
N GLU A 20 37.56 22.40 -7.70
CA GLU A 20 37.36 22.21 -6.26
C GLU A 20 35.99 21.60 -5.93
N VAL A 21 34.92 22.08 -6.56
CA VAL A 21 33.57 21.50 -6.40
C VAL A 21 33.53 20.06 -6.90
N ARG A 22 34.19 19.76 -8.03
CA ARG A 22 34.26 18.40 -8.57
C ARG A 22 35.03 17.47 -7.64
N LYS A 23 36.15 17.92 -7.07
CA LYS A 23 36.95 17.18 -6.09
C LYS A 23 36.15 16.92 -4.80
N ARG A 24 35.43 17.92 -4.30
CA ARG A 24 34.53 17.79 -3.12
C ARG A 24 33.39 16.79 -3.38
N MET A 25 32.81 16.80 -4.59
CA MET A 25 31.79 15.82 -4.98
C MET A 25 32.36 14.41 -5.12
N GLU A 26 33.58 14.27 -5.65
CA GLU A 26 34.26 12.97 -5.77
C GLU A 26 34.65 12.39 -4.40
N GLU A 27 35.19 13.21 -3.50
CA GLU A 27 35.52 12.84 -2.12
C GLU A 27 34.27 12.45 -1.32
N ALA A 28 33.17 13.20 -1.45
CA ALA A 28 31.88 12.84 -0.87
C ALA A 28 31.32 11.52 -1.43
N SER A 29 31.62 11.18 -2.70
CA SER A 29 31.21 9.92 -3.32
C SER A 29 32.07 8.74 -2.90
N LYS A 30 33.38 8.94 -2.69
CA LYS A 30 34.31 7.92 -2.15
C LYS A 30 33.98 7.60 -0.69
N ALA A 31 33.67 8.60 0.13
CA ALA A 31 33.24 8.41 1.52
C ALA A 31 31.93 7.60 1.64
N LYS A 32 31.01 7.72 0.67
CA LYS A 32 29.79 6.87 0.60
C LYS A 32 30.08 5.43 0.18
N LYS A 33 31.12 5.19 -0.64
CA LYS A 33 31.54 3.83 -1.04
C LYS A 33 32.26 3.08 0.09
N ALA A 34 33.01 3.78 0.94
CA ALA A 34 33.77 3.19 2.05
C ALA A 34 32.88 2.63 3.19
N LYS A 35 31.62 3.07 3.35
CA LYS A 35 30.67 2.52 4.34
C LYS A 35 29.96 1.23 3.90
N LYS A 36 30.38 0.62 2.78
CA LYS A 36 29.80 -0.62 2.21
C LYS A 36 30.39 -1.86 2.90
N GLY A 37 30.29 -1.93 4.23
CA GLY A 37 31.06 -2.87 5.04
C GLY A 37 30.29 -3.58 6.16
N PHE A 38 28.96 -3.74 6.05
CA PHE A 38 28.23 -4.63 6.95
C PHE A 38 27.19 -5.44 6.18
N MET A 39 27.53 -6.69 5.90
CA MET A 39 26.83 -7.67 5.06
C MET A 39 26.79 -7.43 3.55
N THR A 40 26.93 -8.53 2.80
CA THR A 40 26.57 -8.58 1.38
C THR A 40 25.07 -8.29 1.21
N PRO A 41 24.65 -7.64 0.12
CA PRO A 41 23.23 -7.35 -0.15
C PRO A 41 22.33 -8.60 -0.10
N GLU A 42 22.85 -9.74 -0.54
CA GLU A 42 22.16 -11.04 -0.49
C GLU A 42 21.94 -11.54 0.93
N ARG A 43 22.97 -11.46 1.80
CA ARG A 43 22.85 -11.84 3.21
C ARG A 43 21.84 -10.94 3.93
N LYS A 44 21.82 -9.63 3.62
CA LYS A 44 20.82 -8.69 4.15
C LYS A 44 19.40 -9.03 3.71
N LYS A 45 19.20 -9.43 2.45
CA LYS A 45 17.90 -9.88 1.93
C LYS A 45 17.45 -11.17 2.61
N LYS A 46 18.35 -12.16 2.76
CA LYS A 46 18.08 -13.43 3.45
C LYS A 46 17.71 -13.21 4.92
N LEU A 47 18.44 -12.33 5.63
CA LEU A 47 18.15 -12.01 7.03
C LEU A 47 16.77 -11.36 7.20
N ARG A 48 16.41 -10.39 6.34
CA ARG A 48 15.08 -9.77 6.37
C ARG A 48 13.96 -10.78 6.12
N LEU A 49 14.18 -11.73 5.21
CA LEU A 49 13.22 -12.80 4.94
C LEU A 49 13.06 -13.70 6.17
N LEU A 50 14.16 -14.10 6.82
CA LEU A 50 14.13 -14.91 8.03
C LEU A 50 13.44 -14.18 9.19
N LEU A 51 13.70 -12.88 9.38
CA LEU A 51 13.04 -12.08 10.41
C LEU A 51 11.52 -11.99 10.19
N ARG A 52 11.07 -11.81 8.95
CA ARG A 52 9.62 -11.81 8.64
C ARG A 52 8.99 -13.19 8.81
N LYS A 53 9.69 -14.25 8.43
CA LYS A 53 9.22 -15.63 8.65
C LYS A 53 9.08 -15.92 10.14
N LYS A 54 10.10 -15.57 10.94
CA LYS A 54 10.05 -15.71 12.40
C LYS A 54 8.93 -14.86 13.01
N ALA A 55 8.76 -13.62 12.57
CA ALA A 55 7.66 -12.77 13.04
C ALA A 55 6.28 -13.35 12.69
N ALA A 56 6.12 -13.92 11.49
CA ALA A 56 4.88 -14.58 11.08
C ALA A 56 4.61 -15.87 11.87
N GLU A 57 5.65 -16.65 12.16
CA GLU A 57 5.57 -17.86 12.98
C GLU A 57 5.19 -17.53 14.43
N GLU A 58 5.85 -16.54 15.05
CA GLU A 58 5.52 -16.07 16.40
C GLU A 58 4.09 -15.52 16.48
N LEU A 59 3.63 -14.77 15.47
CA LEU A 59 2.26 -14.30 15.39
C LEU A 59 1.26 -15.45 15.32
N LYS A 60 1.55 -16.49 14.52
CA LYS A 60 0.71 -17.69 14.42
C LYS A 60 0.69 -18.47 15.74
N LYS A 61 1.84 -18.65 16.38
CA LYS A 61 1.97 -19.32 17.68
C LYS A 61 1.21 -18.58 18.78
N GLU A 62 1.24 -17.24 18.77
CA GLU A 62 0.46 -16.44 19.71
C GLU A 62 -1.06 -16.55 19.44
N GLN A 63 -1.48 -16.58 18.17
CA GLN A 63 -2.88 -16.84 17.82
C GLN A 63 -3.34 -18.22 18.29
N GLU A 64 -2.52 -19.25 18.09
CA GLU A 64 -2.79 -20.61 18.57
C GLU A 64 -2.86 -20.67 20.09
N ARG A 65 -1.95 -19.99 20.81
CA ARG A 65 -1.99 -19.87 22.27
C ARG A 65 -3.28 -19.19 22.75
N LYS A 66 -3.68 -18.07 22.11
CA LYS A 66 -4.94 -17.38 22.44
C LYS A 66 -6.16 -18.24 22.13
N ALA A 67 -6.15 -19.00 21.04
CA ALA A 67 -7.23 -19.91 20.68
C ALA A 67 -7.31 -21.10 21.65
N ALA A 68 -6.18 -21.66 22.08
CA ALA A 68 -6.11 -22.71 23.08
C ALA A 68 -6.61 -22.22 24.44
N GLU A 69 -6.18 -21.03 24.88
CA GLU A 69 -6.68 -20.42 26.12
C GLU A 69 -8.18 -20.12 26.04
N ARG A 70 -8.67 -19.63 24.89
CA ARG A 70 -10.11 -19.47 24.65
C ARG A 70 -10.86 -20.79 24.80
N ARG A 71 -10.32 -21.89 24.27
CA ARG A 71 -10.93 -23.23 24.43
C ARG A 71 -10.94 -23.67 25.89
N ARG A 72 -9.83 -23.50 26.61
CA ARG A 72 -9.72 -23.80 28.04
C ARG A 72 -10.73 -23.03 28.87
N ILE A 73 -10.87 -21.72 28.64
CA ILE A 73 -11.84 -20.88 29.34
C ILE A 73 -13.28 -21.31 29.03
N ILE A 74 -13.58 -21.69 27.79
CA ILE A 74 -14.91 -22.19 27.42
C ILE A 74 -15.20 -23.50 28.15
N GLU A 75 -14.25 -24.42 28.20
CA GLU A 75 -14.40 -25.70 28.89
C GLU A 75 -14.60 -25.50 30.40
N GLU A 76 -13.81 -24.62 31.02
CA GLU A 76 -13.93 -24.25 32.43
C GLU A 76 -15.28 -23.60 32.75
N ARG A 77 -15.73 -22.66 31.90
CA ARG A 77 -16.99 -21.94 32.13
C ARG A 77 -18.21 -22.79 31.82
N CYS A 78 -18.25 -23.48 30.68
CA CYS A 78 -19.43 -24.22 30.24
C CYS A 78 -19.56 -25.56 30.96
N GLY A 79 -18.45 -26.17 31.40
CA GLY A 79 -18.43 -27.47 32.07
C GLY A 79 -18.88 -28.61 31.15
N LYS A 80 -19.26 -29.74 31.76
CA LYS A 80 -19.81 -30.90 31.04
C LYS A 80 -21.31 -30.71 30.78
N PRO A 81 -21.84 -31.21 29.65
CA PRO A 81 -23.28 -31.25 29.40
C PRO A 81 -24.02 -31.96 30.55
N LYS A 82 -25.20 -31.45 30.92
CA LYS A 82 -26.09 -32.13 31.87
C LYS A 82 -26.69 -33.38 31.21
N ASN A 83 -26.89 -34.45 31.99
CA ASN A 83 -27.53 -35.67 31.49
C ASN A 83 -29.02 -35.40 31.27
N THR A 84 -29.48 -35.55 30.03
CA THR A 84 -30.88 -35.39 29.60
C THR A 84 -31.56 -36.71 29.30
N ASP A 85 -30.79 -37.79 29.14
CA ASP A 85 -31.28 -39.03 28.53
C ASP A 85 -31.87 -39.96 29.60
N ASP A 86 -31.34 -39.90 30.82
CA ASP A 86 -31.80 -40.72 31.96
C ASP A 86 -32.61 -39.92 33.00
N ALA A 87 -32.92 -38.65 32.72
CA ALA A 87 -33.54 -37.73 33.69
C ALA A 87 -35.07 -37.85 33.72
N ASN A 88 -35.66 -37.73 34.92
CA ASN A 88 -37.13 -37.69 35.08
C ASN A 88 -37.71 -36.33 34.67
N GLU A 89 -39.03 -36.23 34.51
CA GLU A 89 -39.69 -34.99 34.07
C GLU A 89 -39.42 -33.77 34.98
N ALA A 90 -39.43 -33.94 36.29
CA ALA A 90 -39.16 -32.87 37.25
C ALA A 90 -37.69 -32.42 37.20
N GLU A 91 -36.77 -33.36 37.01
CA GLU A 91 -35.34 -33.08 36.81
C GLU A 91 -35.11 -32.31 35.50
N LEU A 92 -35.77 -32.71 34.41
CA LEU A 92 -35.72 -32.01 33.12
C LEU A 92 -36.25 -30.57 33.25
N GLN A 93 -37.37 -30.36 33.94
CA GLN A 93 -37.91 -29.02 34.18
C GLN A 93 -36.92 -28.15 34.97
N THR A 94 -36.27 -28.72 36.00
CA THR A 94 -35.24 -28.03 36.79
C THR A 94 -34.04 -27.65 35.93
N ILE A 95 -33.54 -28.56 35.10
CA ILE A 95 -32.41 -28.31 34.18
C ILE A 95 -32.75 -27.17 33.21
N CYS A 96 -33.95 -27.18 32.64
CA CYS A 96 -34.42 -26.12 31.75
C CYS A 96 -34.45 -24.75 32.43
N GLN A 97 -35.01 -24.66 33.64
CA GLN A 97 -35.05 -23.41 34.42
C GLN A 97 -33.64 -22.92 34.76
N MET A 98 -32.74 -23.82 35.16
CA MET A 98 -31.35 -23.48 35.44
C MET A 98 -30.63 -22.90 34.22
N TYR A 99 -30.79 -23.51 33.05
CA TYR A 99 -30.19 -22.98 31.81
C TYR A 99 -30.80 -21.65 31.41
N TRP A 100 -32.11 -21.49 31.55
CA TRP A 100 -32.79 -20.22 31.27
C TRP A 100 -32.25 -19.08 32.14
N HIS A 101 -32.19 -19.26 33.46
CA HIS A 101 -31.64 -18.26 34.37
C HIS A 101 -30.18 -17.93 34.07
N ARG A 102 -29.39 -18.96 33.75
CA ARG A 102 -27.98 -18.78 33.39
C ARG A 102 -27.83 -17.96 32.10
N ILE A 103 -28.61 -18.27 31.07
CA ILE A 103 -28.58 -17.53 29.80
C ILE A 103 -29.01 -16.08 30.03
N TYR A 104 -30.11 -15.87 30.75
CA TYR A 104 -30.62 -14.53 31.08
C TYR A 104 -29.55 -13.64 31.73
N ASN A 105 -28.87 -14.16 32.76
CA ASN A 105 -27.80 -13.42 33.44
C ASN A 105 -26.60 -13.16 32.51
N LEU A 106 -26.18 -14.15 31.73
CA LEU A 106 -25.06 -14.00 30.77
C LEU A 106 -25.37 -13.00 29.65
N GLU A 107 -26.62 -12.93 29.20
CA GLU A 107 -27.07 -11.94 28.22
C GLU A 107 -27.03 -10.52 28.81
N GLY A 108 -27.44 -10.37 30.07
CA GLY A 108 -27.28 -9.13 30.82
C GLY A 108 -25.82 -8.68 30.91
N ASP A 109 -24.94 -9.56 31.40
CA ASP A 109 -23.49 -9.28 31.50
C ASP A 109 -22.88 -8.92 30.14
N LYS A 110 -23.27 -9.65 29.09
CA LYS A 110 -22.82 -9.38 27.71
C LYS A 110 -23.23 -7.97 27.28
N TYR A 111 -24.48 -7.59 27.50
CA TYR A 111 -24.99 -6.27 27.15
C TYR A 111 -24.23 -5.16 27.90
N GLU A 112 -24.00 -5.32 29.20
CA GLU A 112 -23.24 -4.35 30.00
C GLU A 112 -21.80 -4.20 29.51
N LEU A 113 -21.11 -5.31 29.23
CA LEU A 113 -19.75 -5.30 28.69
C LEU A 113 -19.68 -4.63 27.32
N GLU A 114 -20.60 -4.96 26.41
CA GLU A 114 -20.69 -4.35 25.08
C GLU A 114 -20.92 -2.84 25.17
N ARG A 115 -21.84 -2.41 26.06
CA ARG A 115 -22.11 -1.00 26.33
C ARG A 115 -20.88 -0.29 26.89
N ALA A 116 -20.21 -0.87 27.89
CA ALA A 116 -19.00 -0.28 28.48
C ALA A 116 -17.86 -0.14 27.46
N ILE A 117 -17.65 -1.14 26.60
CA ILE A 117 -16.66 -1.08 25.51
C ILE A 117 -17.01 0.02 24.51
N SER A 118 -18.29 0.17 24.16
CA SER A 118 -18.75 1.21 23.25
C SER A 118 -18.50 2.61 23.80
N ILE A 119 -18.81 2.83 25.09
CA ILE A 119 -18.57 4.10 25.78
C ILE A 119 -17.07 4.43 25.80
N ARG A 120 -16.21 3.49 26.23
CA ARG A 120 -14.76 3.73 26.25
C ARG A 120 -14.20 4.07 24.88
N LYS A 121 -14.66 3.37 23.83
CA LYS A 121 -14.25 3.69 22.46
C LYS A 121 -14.64 5.13 22.09
N MET A 122 -15.84 5.56 22.44
CA MET A 122 -16.29 6.93 22.18
C MET A 122 -15.45 7.95 22.93
N GLU A 123 -15.13 7.71 24.21
CA GLU A 123 -14.24 8.55 25.01
C GLU A 123 -12.85 8.66 24.37
N GLU A 124 -12.24 7.53 23.98
CA GLU A 124 -10.94 7.51 23.30
C GLU A 124 -10.96 8.28 21.96
N TYR A 125 -12.05 8.18 21.19
CA TYR A 125 -12.20 8.94 19.94
C TYR A 125 -12.36 10.43 20.21
N TYR A 126 -13.15 10.80 21.22
CA TYR A 126 -13.34 12.17 21.63
C TYR A 126 -12.02 12.81 22.09
N ASP A 127 -11.27 12.14 22.96
CA ASP A 127 -9.97 12.62 23.45
C ASP A 127 -8.99 12.82 22.30
N ARG A 128 -8.93 11.86 21.37
CA ARG A 128 -8.08 11.99 20.17
C ARG A 128 -8.50 13.18 19.31
N MET A 129 -9.79 13.36 19.10
CA MET A 129 -10.32 14.50 18.33
C MET A 129 -9.97 15.82 19.02
N TYR A 130 -10.16 15.92 20.33
CA TYR A 130 -9.85 17.10 21.13
C TYR A 130 -8.37 17.49 21.01
N VAL A 131 -7.46 16.53 21.17
CA VAL A 131 -6.01 16.76 21.01
C VAL A 131 -5.67 17.20 19.59
N CYS A 132 -6.23 16.54 18.57
CA CYS A 132 -6.00 16.90 17.17
C CYS A 132 -6.48 18.33 16.87
N GLU A 133 -7.65 18.73 17.37
CA GLU A 133 -8.17 20.09 17.14
C GLU A 133 -7.34 21.15 17.86
N GLY A 134 -6.88 20.87 19.09
CA GLY A 134 -5.93 21.74 19.80
C GLY A 134 -4.62 21.93 19.03
N GLN A 135 -4.01 20.83 18.58
CA GLN A 135 -2.78 20.88 17.77
C GLN A 135 -2.97 21.64 16.45
N LYS A 136 -4.12 21.47 15.81
CA LYS A 136 -4.47 22.20 14.59
C LYS A 136 -4.57 23.70 14.87
N TRP A 137 -5.25 24.10 15.95
CA TRP A 137 -5.38 25.50 16.33
C TRP A 137 -4.01 26.14 16.59
N ASP A 138 -3.13 25.47 17.35
CA ASP A 138 -1.77 25.96 17.61
C ASP A 138 -0.99 26.18 16.31
N LEU A 139 -1.07 25.23 15.38
CA LEU A 139 -0.43 25.33 14.07
C LEU A 139 -1.00 26.47 13.22
N GLU A 140 -2.32 26.61 13.18
CA GLU A 140 -3.00 27.69 12.44
C GLU A 140 -2.66 29.06 13.01
N HIS A 141 -2.53 29.16 14.34
CA HIS A 141 -2.11 30.37 15.02
C HIS A 141 -0.67 30.74 14.66
N GLU A 142 0.25 29.77 14.72
CA GLU A 142 1.66 29.99 14.36
C GLU A 142 1.81 30.37 12.88
N VAL A 143 1.08 29.69 11.97
CA VAL A 143 1.08 30.05 10.54
C VAL A 143 0.61 31.49 10.34
N ARG A 144 -0.49 31.88 10.98
CA ARG A 144 -1.02 33.25 10.89
C ARG A 144 -0.02 34.27 11.41
N LYS A 145 0.67 33.98 12.53
CA LYS A 145 1.75 34.84 13.05
C LYS A 145 2.88 34.99 12.04
N ARG A 146 3.33 33.88 11.43
CA ARG A 146 4.38 33.91 10.40
C ARG A 146 3.93 34.65 9.14
N ASP A 147 2.67 34.55 8.75
CA ASP A 147 2.13 35.30 7.61
C ASP A 147 2.17 36.82 7.87
N TYR A 148 1.84 37.26 9.09
CA TYR A 148 2.00 38.67 9.49
C TYR A 148 3.46 39.11 9.45
N GLU A 149 4.38 38.32 9.99
CA GLU A 149 5.82 38.61 9.94
C GLU A 149 6.34 38.68 8.50
N ILE A 150 5.89 37.77 7.62
CA ILE A 150 6.23 37.78 6.19
C ILE A 150 5.66 39.02 5.51
N ALA A 151 4.42 39.41 5.82
CA ALA A 151 3.79 40.60 5.23
C ALA A 151 4.56 41.87 5.61
N ASP A 152 4.93 42.01 6.88
CA ASP A 152 5.73 43.13 7.38
C ASP A 152 7.12 43.17 6.72
N LEU A 153 7.84 42.04 6.72
CA LEU A 153 9.15 41.94 6.05
C LEU A 153 9.05 42.19 4.54
N ASN A 154 8.00 41.72 3.87
CA ASN A 154 7.77 42.01 2.45
C ASN A 154 7.54 43.50 2.21
N SER A 155 6.82 44.21 3.11
CA SER A 155 6.67 45.66 3.02
C SER A 155 8.03 46.35 3.13
N GLN A 156 8.81 46.01 4.16
CA GLN A 156 10.16 46.57 4.36
C GLN A 156 11.08 46.30 3.15
N VAL A 157 11.06 45.09 2.60
CA VAL A 157 11.85 44.72 1.42
C VAL A 157 11.38 45.47 0.17
N ASN A 158 10.08 45.72 0.00
CA ASN A 158 9.55 46.49 -1.13
C ASN A 158 9.98 47.96 -1.07
N ASP A 159 9.98 48.56 0.12
CA ASP A 159 10.45 49.93 0.33
C ASP A 159 11.96 50.05 0.06
N LEU A 160 12.74 49.01 0.37
CA LEU A 160 14.18 48.96 0.12
C LEU A 160 14.58 48.60 -1.32
N ARG A 161 13.82 47.75 -2.03
CA ARG A 161 14.17 47.26 -3.38
C ARG A 161 13.72 48.17 -4.52
N GLY A 162 12.81 49.11 -4.26
CA GLY A 162 12.13 49.87 -5.31
C GLY A 162 11.18 48.97 -6.11
N LYS A 163 10.07 49.55 -6.58
CA LYS A 163 8.88 48.86 -7.13
C LYS A 163 9.08 47.96 -8.36
N PHE A 164 10.32 47.73 -8.80
CA PHE A 164 10.61 46.95 -9.99
C PHE A 164 11.83 46.04 -9.80
N VAL A 165 11.59 44.84 -9.28
CA VAL A 165 12.52 43.72 -9.45
C VAL A 165 11.85 42.60 -10.24
N LYS A 166 12.25 42.48 -11.50
CA LYS A 166 11.76 41.48 -12.47
C LYS A 166 11.95 40.07 -11.91
N PRO A 167 10.87 39.32 -11.57
CA PRO A 167 11.00 37.95 -11.10
C PRO A 167 11.58 37.07 -12.21
N THR A 168 12.63 36.29 -11.93
CA THR A 168 13.17 35.33 -12.88
C THR A 168 12.25 34.11 -12.94
N LEU A 169 11.45 34.03 -14.00
CA LEU A 169 10.49 32.94 -14.22
C LEU A 169 11.22 31.59 -14.28
N LYS A 170 10.93 30.70 -13.33
CA LYS A 170 11.35 29.29 -13.40
C LYS A 170 10.55 28.59 -14.48
N LYS A 171 11.24 27.93 -15.42
CA LYS A 171 10.63 27.07 -16.45
C LYS A 171 10.08 25.81 -15.78
N VAL A 172 8.79 25.81 -15.47
CA VAL A 172 8.09 24.64 -14.94
C VAL A 172 7.53 23.83 -16.12
N SER A 173 8.16 22.72 -16.48
CA SER A 173 7.60 21.80 -17.48
C SER A 173 6.46 21.00 -16.84
N LYS A 174 5.21 21.36 -17.17
CA LYS A 174 4.00 20.75 -16.59
C LYS A 174 3.82 19.24 -16.90
N TYR A 175 4.55 18.71 -17.88
CA TYR A 175 4.31 17.37 -18.45
C TYR A 175 5.50 16.39 -18.39
N GLU A 176 6.70 16.84 -18.07
CA GLU A 176 7.90 15.99 -18.11
C GLU A 176 7.86 14.87 -17.05
N ASN A 177 7.37 15.20 -15.86
CA ASN A 177 7.19 14.25 -14.76
C ASN A 177 6.03 13.26 -14.97
N LYS A 178 5.09 13.54 -15.89
CA LYS A 178 3.99 12.62 -16.25
C LYS A 178 4.44 11.62 -17.32
N PHE A 179 5.28 12.03 -18.27
CA PHE A 179 5.79 11.16 -19.34
C PHE A 179 6.74 10.07 -18.81
N ALA A 180 7.60 10.41 -17.84
CA ALA A 180 8.49 9.45 -17.19
C ALA A 180 7.76 8.34 -16.41
N LYS A 181 6.55 8.62 -15.90
CA LYS A 181 5.70 7.60 -15.23
C LYS A 181 5.02 6.66 -16.22
N LEU A 182 4.65 7.14 -17.41
CA LEU A 182 4.06 6.30 -18.46
C LEU A 182 5.07 5.30 -19.03
N GLN A 183 6.32 5.74 -19.28
CA GLN A 183 7.38 4.86 -19.80
C GLN A 183 7.76 3.74 -18.82
N LYS A 184 7.78 4.03 -17.50
CA LYS A 184 8.07 2.99 -16.48
C LYS A 184 6.98 1.93 -16.40
N LYS A 185 5.69 2.30 -16.49
CA LYS A 185 4.58 1.33 -16.51
C LYS A 185 4.57 0.47 -17.78
N ALA A 186 4.92 1.04 -18.93
CA ALA A 186 5.02 0.31 -20.19
C ALA A 186 6.17 -0.72 -20.18
N ALA A 187 7.31 -0.37 -19.56
CA ALA A 187 8.43 -1.31 -19.39
C ALA A 187 8.11 -2.46 -18.41
N GLU A 188 7.38 -2.17 -17.33
CA GLU A 188 6.94 -3.19 -16.35
C GLU A 188 5.93 -4.20 -16.94
N PHE A 189 5.04 -3.75 -17.82
CA PHE A 189 4.06 -4.60 -18.49
C PHE A 189 4.69 -5.53 -19.54
N ASN A 190 5.72 -5.07 -20.25
CA ASN A 190 6.42 -5.87 -21.26
C ASN A 190 7.29 -6.97 -20.64
N PHE A 191 7.98 -6.71 -19.51
CA PHE A 191 8.87 -7.71 -18.92
C PHE A 191 8.14 -8.89 -18.29
N ARG A 192 6.97 -8.68 -17.65
CA ARG A 192 6.24 -9.78 -17.00
C ARG A 192 5.46 -10.66 -17.97
N ASN A 193 5.03 -10.10 -19.10
CA ASN A 193 4.16 -10.79 -20.05
C ASN A 193 4.94 -11.54 -21.16
N GLN A 194 6.20 -11.19 -21.44
CA GLN A 194 7.05 -11.90 -22.41
C GLN A 194 7.91 -13.04 -21.84
N LEU A 195 7.92 -13.23 -20.52
CA LEU A 195 8.57 -14.39 -19.92
C LEU A 195 7.69 -15.63 -20.09
N LYS A 196 7.91 -16.39 -21.18
CA LYS A 196 7.43 -17.78 -21.28
C LYS A 196 7.99 -18.57 -20.10
N VAL A 197 7.16 -18.86 -19.11
CA VAL A 197 7.46 -19.89 -18.10
C VAL A 197 7.50 -21.21 -18.86
N VAL A 198 8.70 -21.70 -19.16
CA VAL A 198 8.88 -23.08 -19.64
C VAL A 198 8.49 -23.99 -18.48
N LYS A 199 7.26 -24.50 -18.51
CA LYS A 199 6.85 -25.64 -17.69
C LYS A 199 7.67 -26.85 -18.15
N LYS A 200 8.86 -27.04 -17.57
CA LYS A 200 9.56 -28.33 -17.62
C LYS A 200 8.73 -29.33 -16.83
N LYS A 201 7.94 -30.13 -17.53
CA LYS A 201 7.30 -31.35 -17.03
C LYS A 201 8.35 -32.48 -16.92
N GLU A 202 9.36 -32.31 -16.05
CA GLU A 202 10.39 -33.33 -15.83
C GLU A 202 10.72 -33.54 -14.34
N PHE A 203 9.95 -32.98 -13.40
CA PHE A 203 10.19 -33.20 -11.97
C PHE A 203 8.91 -33.41 -11.15
N THR A 204 7.95 -34.13 -11.72
CA THR A 204 6.87 -34.79 -10.96
C THR A 204 6.93 -36.26 -11.31
N LEU A 205 7.56 -36.99 -10.39
CA LEU A 205 7.54 -38.44 -10.29
C LEU A 205 6.08 -38.91 -10.42
N GLU A 206 5.90 -39.93 -11.26
CA GLU A 206 4.65 -40.62 -11.55
C GLU A 206 3.90 -41.03 -10.28
N GLU A 207 2.62 -40.68 -10.20
CA GLU A 207 1.60 -41.62 -9.76
C GLU A 207 0.22 -41.19 -10.30
N GLU A 208 -0.41 -42.12 -11.01
CA GLU A 208 -1.80 -42.18 -11.46
C GLU A 208 -2.35 -41.03 -12.30
N ASP A 209 -2.48 -41.26 -13.62
CA ASP A 209 -3.54 -40.65 -14.41
C ASP A 209 -4.30 -41.72 -15.19
N LYS A 210 -5.58 -41.90 -14.83
CA LYS A 210 -6.52 -42.82 -15.48
C LYS A 210 -6.81 -42.35 -16.90
N GLU A 211 -6.64 -43.27 -17.83
CA GLU A 211 -6.90 -43.11 -19.27
C GLU A 211 -8.25 -42.44 -19.58
N LYS A 212 -8.20 -41.25 -20.20
CA LYS A 212 -9.29 -40.72 -21.02
C LYS A 212 -8.80 -40.63 -22.47
N LYS A 213 -9.43 -41.43 -23.33
CA LYS A 213 -9.07 -41.56 -24.75
C LYS A 213 -9.15 -40.20 -25.48
N PRO A 214 -8.13 -39.85 -26.30
CA PRO A 214 -8.03 -38.57 -26.98
C PRO A 214 -8.95 -38.43 -28.20
N ASP A 215 -9.36 -37.18 -28.45
CA ASP A 215 -10.37 -36.71 -29.40
C ASP A 215 -9.90 -36.75 -30.87
N TRP A 216 -9.68 -37.96 -31.38
CA TRP A 216 -9.53 -38.25 -32.82
C TRP A 216 -10.43 -39.43 -33.25
N SER A 217 -11.25 -39.96 -32.33
CA SER A 217 -12.19 -41.07 -32.55
C SER A 217 -13.57 -40.63 -33.06
N LYS A 218 -13.73 -39.39 -33.55
CA LYS A 218 -14.97 -38.93 -34.19
C LYS A 218 -14.66 -38.34 -35.56
N GLY A 219 -14.96 -39.12 -36.60
CA GLY A 219 -14.65 -38.82 -37.99
C GLY A 219 -15.43 -37.65 -38.60
N LYS A 220 -14.89 -37.14 -39.71
CA LYS A 220 -15.53 -36.32 -40.77
C LYS A 220 -15.37 -37.06 -42.10
N PRO A 221 -16.32 -36.98 -43.05
CA PRO A 221 -16.45 -35.85 -44.01
C PRO A 221 -17.95 -35.51 -44.27
N GLY A 222 -18.43 -34.39 -44.84
CA GLY A 222 -17.93 -33.32 -45.69
C GLY A 222 -19.03 -33.05 -46.75
N ASP A 223 -19.50 -31.81 -46.95
CA ASP A 223 -19.90 -31.28 -48.28
C ASP A 223 -20.10 -29.75 -48.27
N GLN A 224 -19.91 -29.13 -49.43
CA GLN A 224 -19.65 -27.70 -49.71
C GLN A 224 -20.88 -26.99 -50.30
N LYS A 225 -21.04 -25.67 -50.09
CA LYS A 225 -21.08 -24.65 -51.16
C LYS A 225 -21.26 -23.22 -50.65
N GLU A 226 -20.73 -22.30 -51.42
CA GLU A 226 -20.43 -20.88 -51.14
C GLU A 226 -21.34 -19.97 -52.06
N PRO A 227 -21.05 -18.68 -52.34
CA PRO A 227 -21.80 -17.48 -51.93
C PRO A 227 -22.50 -16.69 -53.09
N GLU A 228 -23.29 -15.63 -52.79
CA GLU A 228 -23.48 -14.46 -53.70
C GLU A 228 -23.70 -13.15 -52.91
N THR A 229 -23.21 -12.03 -53.48
CA THR A 229 -23.15 -10.65 -52.94
C THR A 229 -24.08 -9.69 -53.74
N PRO A 230 -23.93 -8.35 -53.76
CA PRO A 230 -24.85 -7.38 -53.13
C PRO A 230 -25.55 -6.41 -54.11
N ALA A 231 -26.53 -5.61 -53.65
CA ALA A 231 -27.00 -4.43 -54.37
C ALA A 231 -27.54 -3.31 -53.44
N THR A 232 -26.82 -2.19 -53.37
CA THR A 232 -27.30 -0.81 -53.07
C THR A 232 -27.99 -0.22 -54.33
N PRO A 233 -28.72 0.93 -54.35
CA PRO A 233 -28.51 2.16 -53.57
C PRO A 233 -29.76 2.94 -53.08
N ALA A 234 -29.50 3.97 -52.26
CA ALA A 234 -30.43 5.04 -51.86
C ALA A 234 -30.83 5.97 -53.04
N PRO A 235 -31.86 6.83 -52.89
CA PRO A 235 -31.51 8.23 -52.62
C PRO A 235 -32.48 9.04 -51.72
N ALA A 236 -31.87 10.01 -51.03
CA ALA A 236 -32.29 11.39 -50.75
C ALA A 236 -33.69 11.74 -50.21
N ALA A 237 -33.67 12.39 -49.04
CA ALA A 237 -34.74 13.24 -48.49
C ALA A 237 -35.08 14.44 -49.39
N PRO A 238 -36.23 15.10 -49.15
CA PRO A 238 -36.15 16.34 -48.37
C PRO A 238 -37.34 16.63 -47.42
N ALA A 239 -36.97 17.12 -46.23
CA ALA A 239 -37.46 18.32 -45.52
C ALA A 239 -38.96 18.66 -45.34
N LYS A 240 -39.26 19.04 -44.09
CA LYS A 240 -40.42 19.82 -43.54
C LYS A 240 -41.72 19.01 -43.40
N ALA A 241 -42.47 19.07 -42.30
CA ALA A 241 -42.47 19.95 -41.12
C ALA A 241 -42.78 19.12 -39.86
#